data_AF-A0AB35K485-F1
#
_entry.id   AF-A0AB35K485-F1
#
_cell.length_a   1.000
_cell.length_b   1.000
_cell.length_c   1.000
_cell.angle_alpha   90.00
_cell.angle_beta   90.00
_cell.angle_gamma   90.00
#
_symmetry.space_group_name_H-M   'P 1'
#
loop_
_entity.id
_entity.type
_entity.pdbx_description
1 polymer ?
#
loop_
_entity_poly.entity_id
_entity_poly.type
_entity_poly.pdbx_seq_one_letter_code
_entity_poly.pdbx_strand_id
1 'polypeptide(L)'
;MKQAYSLLEIKEVDEEQWVLEGIATTPTPDRVDDVVEPKGAQFTLPVPFLWQHDKRQPIGQVVEANVTDAGIQVKIQLTKPDQVESETLKARLQEAWDSIKTGLVRGLSIGFRGLEMADIQGTWGYKFIKWDWYELSAVTIPANQEATITGIKSLCQKNKTDSPQTPQEKSLLCNPPSLTNPAAPVPKVGGVKLLDTPKFKSTGVKLV
;
A
#
# COMPACT_ATOMS: atom_id res chain seq x y z
N MET A 1 1.10 20.58 10.27
CA MET A 1 0.95 19.27 9.58
C MET A 1 0.78 19.54 8.10
N LYS A 2 1.67 19.01 7.24
CA LYS A 2 1.49 19.04 5.78
C LYS A 2 0.64 17.84 5.41
N GLN A 3 -0.59 18.06 4.95
CA GLN A 3 -1.42 16.99 4.39
C GLN A 3 -0.88 16.68 2.99
N ALA A 4 -0.43 15.44 2.78
CA ALA A 4 -0.06 14.95 1.47
C ALA A 4 -1.36 14.49 0.77
N TYR A 5 -1.83 15.27 -0.19
CA TYR A 5 -2.92 14.87 -1.07
C TYR A 5 -2.31 14.20 -2.29
N SER A 6 -2.57 12.90 -2.48
CA SER A 6 -2.28 12.24 -3.76
C SER A 6 -3.42 12.57 -4.72
N LEU A 7 -3.17 13.53 -5.61
CA LEU A 7 -4.03 13.80 -6.77
C LEU A 7 -3.76 12.70 -7.80
N LEU A 8 -4.76 11.85 -8.06
CA LEU A 8 -4.73 10.96 -9.22
C LEU A 8 -4.87 11.84 -10.48
N GLU A 9 -3.78 12.03 -11.22
CA GLU A 9 -3.84 12.58 -12.57
C GLU A 9 -4.23 11.49 -13.55
N ILE A 10 -5.46 11.55 -14.05
CA ILE A 10 -5.96 10.65 -15.10
C ILE A 10 -5.48 11.22 -16.44
N LYS A 11 -4.37 10.70 -16.98
CA LYS A 11 -3.92 10.96 -18.36
C LYS A 11 -4.72 10.09 -19.31
N GLU A 12 -5.36 10.68 -20.32
CA GLU A 12 -6.19 10.08 -21.39
C GLU A 12 -5.83 8.62 -21.78
N VAL A 13 -6.86 7.76 -21.87
CA VAL A 13 -6.71 6.29 -21.73
C VAL A 13 -7.64 5.47 -22.63
N ASP A 14 -7.09 4.39 -23.17
CA ASP A 14 -7.75 3.20 -23.76
C ASP A 14 -8.35 2.26 -22.69
N GLU A 15 -9.68 2.06 -22.73
CA GLU A 15 -10.48 1.27 -21.76
C GLU A 15 -10.16 -0.22 -21.73
N GLU A 16 -9.47 -0.72 -22.74
CA GLU A 16 -9.34 -2.16 -22.91
C GLU A 16 -8.21 -2.77 -22.11
N GLN A 17 -7.26 -2.01 -21.56
CA GLN A 17 -5.99 -2.64 -21.19
C GLN A 17 -5.93 -3.25 -19.77
N TRP A 18 -6.81 -2.91 -18.81
CA TRP A 18 -6.69 -3.37 -17.39
C TRP A 18 -5.24 -3.26 -16.86
N VAL A 19 -4.61 -2.12 -17.18
CA VAL A 19 -3.23 -1.80 -16.79
C VAL A 19 -3.21 -0.78 -15.66
N LEU A 20 -2.36 -1.02 -14.68
CA LEU A 20 -2.08 -0.09 -13.59
C LEU A 20 -0.64 0.40 -13.68
N GLU A 21 -0.44 1.65 -13.25
CA GLU A 21 0.88 2.22 -13.01
C GLU A 21 0.98 2.58 -11.52
N GLY A 22 2.16 2.41 -10.93
CA GLY A 22 2.34 2.68 -9.51
C GLY A 22 3.80 2.66 -9.05
N ILE A 23 3.96 2.85 -7.74
CA ILE A 23 5.24 2.77 -7.04
C ILE A 23 5.20 1.52 -6.18
N ALA A 24 6.09 0.56 -6.43
CA ALA A 24 6.14 -0.69 -5.67
C ALA A 24 6.82 -0.51 -4.30
N THR A 25 7.87 0.32 -4.23
CA THR A 25 8.57 0.66 -2.99
C THR A 25 9.41 1.93 -3.18
N THR A 26 9.70 2.62 -2.07
CA THR A 26 10.61 3.77 -1.97
C THR A 26 11.63 3.52 -0.86
N PRO A 27 12.76 4.25 -0.80
CA PRO A 27 13.76 4.06 0.27
C PRO A 27 13.33 4.67 1.62
N THR A 28 12.09 5.13 1.77
CA THR A 28 11.61 5.65 3.06
C THR A 28 11.38 4.52 4.05
N PRO A 29 11.65 4.73 5.36
CA PRO A 29 11.26 3.78 6.40
C PRO A 29 9.77 3.43 6.31
N ASP A 30 9.48 2.15 6.38
CA ASP A 30 8.13 1.62 6.29
C ASP A 30 7.42 1.64 7.65
N ARG A 31 6.20 1.09 7.73
CA ARG A 31 5.41 1.07 8.97
C ARG A 31 5.99 0.19 10.08
N VAL A 32 6.98 -0.64 9.80
CA VAL A 32 7.67 -1.51 10.77
C VAL A 32 9.15 -1.14 10.93
N ASP A 33 9.50 0.10 10.57
CA ASP A 33 10.84 0.69 10.65
C ASP A 33 11.88 0.11 9.67
N ASP A 34 11.46 -0.73 8.70
CA ASP A 34 12.36 -1.29 7.70
C ASP A 34 12.61 -0.30 6.54
N VAL A 35 13.81 -0.36 5.96
CA VAL A 35 14.18 0.40 4.75
C VAL A 35 14.57 -0.59 3.66
N VAL A 36 13.86 -0.57 2.54
CA VAL A 36 14.16 -1.44 1.39
C VAL A 36 14.80 -0.61 0.28
N GLU A 37 16.08 -0.84 -0.02
CA GLU A 37 16.79 -0.05 -1.04
C GLU A 37 16.33 -0.44 -2.46
N PRO A 38 15.75 0.47 -3.25
CA PRO A 38 15.24 0.14 -4.59
C PRO A 38 16.29 -0.49 -5.51
N LYS A 39 17.52 0.06 -5.52
CA LYS A 39 18.65 -0.43 -6.33
C LYS A 39 19.16 -1.81 -5.90
N GLY A 40 18.77 -2.28 -4.73
CA GLY A 40 19.07 -3.60 -4.20
C GLY A 40 18.22 -4.74 -4.76
N ALA A 41 17.15 -4.41 -5.50
CA ALA A 41 16.17 -5.36 -5.99
C ALA A 41 16.76 -6.31 -7.05
N GLN A 42 16.59 -7.61 -6.82
CA GLN A 42 16.86 -8.66 -7.80
C GLN A 42 15.53 -9.29 -8.21
N PHE A 43 15.25 -9.32 -9.51
CA PHE A 43 14.01 -9.85 -10.04
C PHE A 43 14.14 -10.24 -11.51
N THR A 44 13.22 -11.06 -11.98
CA THR A 44 13.01 -11.34 -13.40
C THR A 44 11.55 -11.04 -13.71
N LEU A 45 11.30 -10.27 -14.77
CA LEU A 45 9.95 -10.02 -15.23
C LEU A 45 9.43 -11.23 -16.04
N PRO A 46 8.13 -11.54 -15.94
CA PRO A 46 7.13 -10.85 -15.13
C PRO A 46 7.17 -11.25 -13.63
N VAL A 47 6.93 -10.28 -12.73
CA VAL A 47 6.76 -10.55 -11.29
C VAL A 47 5.28 -10.77 -10.99
N PRO A 48 4.87 -11.80 -10.22
CA PRO A 48 3.47 -12.05 -9.89
C PRO A 48 2.80 -10.85 -9.19
N PHE A 49 1.58 -10.51 -9.62
CA PHE A 49 0.74 -9.53 -8.95
C PHE A 49 -0.40 -10.22 -8.19
N LEU A 50 -0.41 -10.11 -6.87
CA LEU A 50 -1.32 -10.83 -5.99
C LEU A 50 -2.37 -9.91 -5.34
N TRP A 51 -3.39 -10.55 -4.76
CA TRP A 51 -4.37 -9.90 -3.89
C TRP A 51 -4.01 -10.10 -2.43
N GLN A 52 -3.76 -9.00 -1.70
CA GLN A 52 -3.58 -8.99 -0.23
C GLN A 52 -2.53 -9.98 0.28
N HIS A 53 -1.41 -10.14 -0.43
CA HIS A 53 -0.33 -11.09 -0.11
C HIS A 53 -0.74 -12.58 -0.12
N ASP A 54 -1.95 -12.92 -0.56
CA ASP A 54 -2.37 -14.31 -0.66
C ASP A 54 -1.81 -14.94 -1.94
N LYS A 55 -0.80 -15.80 -1.76
CA LYS A 55 -0.13 -16.56 -2.82
C LYS A 55 -1.07 -17.47 -3.63
N ARG A 56 -2.28 -17.74 -3.13
CA ARG A 56 -3.33 -18.49 -3.84
C ARG A 56 -4.22 -17.59 -4.69
N GLN A 57 -4.04 -16.28 -4.61
CA GLN A 57 -4.87 -15.26 -5.24
C GLN A 57 -4.07 -14.33 -6.18
N PRO A 58 -3.39 -14.86 -7.21
CA PRO A 58 -2.82 -14.02 -8.27
C PRO A 58 -3.94 -13.36 -9.09
N ILE A 59 -3.75 -12.08 -9.41
CA ILE A 59 -4.70 -11.26 -10.17
C ILE A 59 -4.07 -10.60 -11.41
N GLY A 60 -2.75 -10.73 -11.58
CA GLY A 60 -2.04 -10.17 -12.72
C GLY A 60 -0.54 -10.37 -12.61
N GLN A 61 0.21 -9.52 -13.30
CA GLN A 61 1.67 -9.54 -13.33
C GLN A 61 2.24 -8.12 -13.50
N VAL A 62 3.38 -7.86 -12.87
CA VAL A 62 4.23 -6.70 -13.21
C VAL A 62 4.95 -7.02 -14.51
N VAL A 63 4.73 -6.19 -15.54
CA VAL A 63 5.29 -6.37 -16.89
C VAL A 63 6.46 -5.43 -17.18
N GLU A 64 6.55 -4.31 -16.47
CA GLU A 64 7.68 -3.39 -16.52
C GLU A 64 8.00 -2.90 -15.11
N ALA A 65 9.30 -2.76 -14.80
CA ALA A 65 9.78 -2.19 -13.55
C ALA A 65 10.99 -1.29 -13.84
N ASN A 66 10.87 -0.01 -13.48
CA ASN A 66 11.93 0.98 -13.60
C ASN A 66 12.48 1.30 -12.21
N VAL A 67 13.73 0.91 -11.96
CA VAL A 67 14.40 1.09 -10.68
C VAL A 67 15.17 2.41 -10.68
N THR A 68 14.85 3.28 -9.73
CA THR A 68 15.51 4.58 -9.53
C THR A 68 15.91 4.78 -8.08
N ASP A 69 16.67 5.85 -7.78
CA ASP A 69 16.97 6.24 -6.39
C ASP A 69 15.72 6.63 -5.60
N ALA A 70 14.67 7.11 -6.28
CA ALA A 70 13.42 7.52 -5.63
C ALA A 70 12.50 6.34 -5.30
N GLY A 71 12.69 5.18 -5.94
CA GLY A 71 11.79 4.04 -5.82
C GLY A 71 11.75 3.18 -7.08
N ILE A 72 10.91 2.15 -7.03
CA ILE A 72 10.63 1.27 -8.17
C ILE A 72 9.25 1.62 -8.74
N GLN A 73 9.24 2.17 -9.94
CA GLN A 73 8.02 2.44 -10.70
C GLN A 73 7.64 1.20 -11.50
N VAL A 74 6.36 0.84 -11.52
CA VAL A 74 5.89 -0.40 -12.14
C VAL A 74 4.73 -0.17 -13.09
N LYS A 75 4.67 -1.01 -14.13
CA LYS A 75 3.47 -1.24 -14.95
C LYS A 75 2.96 -2.64 -14.68
N ILE A 76 1.68 -2.75 -14.35
CA ILE A 76 1.04 -3.98 -13.90
C ILE A 76 -0.09 -4.30 -14.87
N GLN A 77 -0.06 -5.49 -15.45
CA GLN A 77 -1.13 -6.02 -16.28
C GLN A 77 -2.01 -6.95 -15.44
N LEU A 78 -3.28 -6.60 -15.25
CA LEU A 78 -4.23 -7.52 -14.63
C LEU A 78 -4.78 -8.50 -15.65
N THR A 79 -5.05 -9.72 -15.18
CA THR A 79 -5.79 -10.71 -15.98
C THR A 79 -7.25 -10.31 -16.01
N LYS A 80 -7.87 -10.34 -17.18
CA LYS A 80 -9.27 -9.99 -17.34
C LYS A 80 -10.18 -11.20 -17.11
N PRO A 81 -11.42 -11.01 -16.61
CA PRO A 81 -12.39 -12.09 -16.46
C PRO A 81 -12.75 -12.82 -17.77
N ASP A 82 -12.71 -12.15 -18.91
CA ASP A 82 -13.00 -12.76 -20.22
C ASP A 82 -11.88 -13.69 -20.72
N GLN A 83 -10.69 -13.65 -20.12
CA GLN A 83 -9.55 -14.51 -20.46
C GLN A 83 -9.52 -15.84 -19.70
N VAL A 84 -10.49 -16.07 -18.81
CA VAL A 84 -10.49 -17.22 -17.89
C VAL A 84 -11.85 -17.90 -17.89
N GLU A 85 -11.88 -19.23 -17.81
CA GLU A 85 -13.14 -20.00 -17.80
C GLU A 85 -13.72 -20.19 -16.39
N SER A 86 -12.86 -20.18 -15.35
CA SER A 86 -13.29 -20.44 -13.97
C SER A 86 -14.09 -19.26 -13.41
N GLU A 87 -15.36 -19.50 -13.08
CA GLU A 87 -16.24 -18.48 -12.48
C GLU A 87 -15.69 -17.93 -11.15
N THR A 88 -15.06 -18.78 -10.33
CA THR A 88 -14.39 -18.33 -9.10
C THR A 88 -13.24 -17.37 -9.39
N LEU A 89 -12.47 -17.64 -10.45
CA LEU A 89 -11.38 -16.75 -10.87
C LEU A 89 -11.92 -15.44 -11.42
N LYS A 90 -12.94 -15.49 -12.29
CA LYS A 90 -13.62 -14.29 -12.81
C LYS A 90 -14.08 -13.36 -11.71
N ALA A 91 -14.78 -13.91 -10.71
CA ALA A 91 -15.29 -13.16 -9.57
C ALA A 91 -14.16 -12.45 -8.81
N ARG A 92 -13.05 -13.16 -8.54
CA ARG A 92 -11.87 -12.57 -7.88
C ARG A 92 -11.23 -11.46 -8.70
N LEU A 93 -11.04 -11.66 -10.01
CA LEU A 93 -10.43 -10.66 -10.88
C LEU A 93 -11.29 -9.39 -10.95
N GLN A 94 -12.62 -9.56 -11.05
CA GLN A 94 -13.58 -8.46 -11.04
C GLN A 94 -13.60 -7.73 -9.69
N GLU A 95 -13.66 -8.46 -8.57
CA GLU A 95 -13.64 -7.90 -7.21
C GLU A 95 -12.37 -7.06 -6.98
N ALA A 96 -11.20 -7.59 -7.37
CA ALA A 96 -9.94 -6.89 -7.23
C ALA A 96 -9.92 -5.60 -8.06
N TRP A 97 -10.38 -5.67 -9.32
CA TRP A 97 -10.46 -4.51 -10.20
C TRP A 97 -11.41 -3.44 -9.68
N ASP A 98 -12.63 -3.82 -9.28
CA ASP A 98 -13.63 -2.90 -8.75
C ASP A 98 -13.15 -2.26 -7.44
N SER A 99 -12.50 -3.03 -6.57
CA SER A 99 -11.90 -2.52 -5.32
C SER A 99 -10.80 -1.51 -5.58
N ILE A 100 -9.98 -1.71 -6.62
CA ILE A 100 -8.93 -0.76 -7.03
C ILE A 100 -9.56 0.50 -7.62
N LYS A 101 -10.50 0.35 -8.57
CA LYS A 101 -11.19 1.47 -9.23
C LYS A 101 -11.98 2.34 -8.26
N THR A 102 -12.65 1.73 -7.29
CA THR A 102 -13.42 2.44 -6.26
C THR A 102 -12.54 3.01 -5.14
N GLY A 103 -11.24 2.70 -5.14
CA GLY A 103 -10.30 3.18 -4.14
C GLY A 103 -10.40 2.50 -2.78
N LEU A 104 -11.10 1.36 -2.67
CA LEU A 104 -11.06 0.49 -1.49
C LEU A 104 -9.65 -0.11 -1.29
N VAL A 105 -8.95 -0.37 -2.39
CA VAL A 105 -7.57 -0.83 -2.42
C VAL A 105 -6.73 0.11 -3.26
N ARG A 106 -5.77 0.80 -2.62
CA ARG A 106 -4.94 1.85 -3.25
C ARG A 106 -3.44 1.66 -3.06
N GLY A 107 -3.06 0.75 -2.16
CA GLY A 107 -1.68 0.49 -1.82
C GLY A 107 -1.07 -0.59 -2.70
N LEU A 108 0.24 -0.51 -2.85
CA LEU A 108 1.07 -1.58 -3.36
C LEU A 108 2.01 -2.03 -2.25
N SER A 109 2.32 -3.31 -2.17
CA SER A 109 3.29 -3.81 -1.21
C SER A 109 4.11 -4.93 -1.81
N ILE A 110 5.42 -4.87 -1.62
CA ILE A 110 6.34 -5.90 -2.06
C ILE A 110 6.38 -7.06 -1.06
N GLY A 111 6.52 -8.27 -1.58
CA GLY A 111 6.90 -9.46 -0.85
C GLY A 111 8.26 -9.90 -1.35
N PHE A 112 9.19 -10.08 -0.42
CA PHE A 112 10.59 -10.27 -0.76
C PHE A 112 11.35 -11.08 0.30
N ARG A 113 12.60 -11.43 -0.02
CA ARG A 113 13.58 -11.97 0.92
C ARG A 113 14.83 -11.10 0.94
N GLY A 114 15.29 -10.72 2.13
CA GLY A 114 16.58 -10.07 2.30
C GLY A 114 17.75 -11.01 1.96
N LEU A 115 18.68 -10.52 1.13
CA LEU A 115 19.94 -11.20 0.78
C LEU A 115 21.13 -10.57 1.50
N GLU A 116 21.11 -9.25 1.61
CA GLU A 116 22.09 -8.45 2.36
C GLU A 116 21.34 -7.40 3.16
N MET A 117 21.50 -7.41 4.48
CA MET A 117 20.78 -6.55 5.41
C MET A 117 21.71 -5.99 6.48
N ALA A 118 21.38 -4.80 6.98
CA ALA A 118 22.07 -4.13 8.08
C ALA A 118 21.07 -3.60 9.10
N ASP A 119 21.45 -3.59 10.38
CA ASP A 119 20.62 -3.01 11.43
C ASP A 119 20.53 -1.49 11.27
N ILE A 120 19.34 -0.92 11.49
CA ILE A 120 19.18 0.52 11.60
C ILE A 120 19.33 0.90 13.07
N GLN A 121 20.46 1.55 13.41
CA GLN A 121 20.77 1.89 14.79
C GLN A 121 19.66 2.74 15.43
N GLY A 122 19.15 2.27 16.57
CA GLY A 122 18.12 2.97 17.33
C GLY A 122 16.68 2.70 16.90
N THR A 123 16.45 1.79 15.94
CA THR A 123 15.12 1.28 15.59
C THR A 123 15.07 -0.25 15.72
N TRP A 124 13.89 -0.83 15.50
CA TRP A 124 13.70 -2.28 15.45
C TRP A 124 13.78 -2.85 14.03
N GLY A 125 14.03 -1.99 13.05
CA GLY A 125 13.99 -2.31 11.63
C GLY A 125 15.36 -2.57 11.01
N TYR A 126 15.32 -3.18 9.83
CA TYR A 126 16.47 -3.53 9.03
C TYR A 126 16.51 -2.70 7.76
N LYS A 127 17.73 -2.43 7.31
CA LYS A 127 18.02 -1.89 6.00
C LYS A 127 18.35 -3.03 5.04
N PHE A 128 17.45 -3.32 4.10
CA PHE A 128 17.64 -4.32 3.06
C PHE A 128 18.40 -3.71 1.88
N ILE A 129 19.70 -3.99 1.81
CA ILE A 129 20.65 -3.46 0.81
C ILE A 129 20.56 -4.27 -0.49
N LYS A 130 20.43 -5.59 -0.37
CA LYS A 130 20.13 -6.49 -1.49
C LYS A 130 19.00 -7.42 -1.10
N TRP A 131 18.07 -7.62 -2.03
CA TRP A 131 16.88 -8.40 -1.76
C TRP A 131 16.33 -9.02 -3.03
N ASP A 132 15.66 -10.14 -2.85
CA ASP A 132 15.07 -10.97 -3.89
C ASP A 132 13.56 -10.69 -3.92
N TRP A 133 13.07 -10.11 -5.02
CA TRP A 133 11.68 -9.68 -5.15
C TRP A 133 10.80 -10.84 -5.60
N TYR A 134 9.89 -11.29 -4.74
CA TYR A 134 9.05 -12.45 -5.00
C TYR A 134 7.71 -12.09 -5.64
N GLU A 135 7.06 -11.05 -5.14
CA GLU A 135 5.73 -10.66 -5.60
C GLU A 135 5.45 -9.19 -5.32
N LEU A 136 4.43 -8.66 -6.01
CA LEU A 136 3.81 -7.38 -5.70
C LEU A 136 2.33 -7.62 -5.40
N SER A 137 1.80 -7.00 -4.37
CA SER A 137 0.39 -7.15 -4.00
C SER A 137 -0.38 -5.84 -4.07
N ALA A 138 -1.63 -5.91 -4.55
CA ALA A 138 -2.64 -4.91 -4.26
C ALA A 138 -3.08 -5.06 -2.79
N VAL A 139 -2.93 -4.01 -2.00
CA VAL A 139 -3.22 -4.05 -0.56
C VAL A 139 -3.99 -2.82 -0.08
N THR A 140 -4.83 -3.03 0.93
CA THR A 140 -5.54 -1.92 1.58
C THR A 140 -4.58 -1.05 2.37
N ILE A 141 -3.59 -1.66 3.03
CA ILE A 141 -2.60 -0.99 3.87
C ILE A 141 -1.21 -1.50 3.45
N PRO A 142 -0.40 -0.69 2.76
CA PRO A 142 0.94 -1.11 2.36
C PRO A 142 1.92 -1.08 3.54
N ALA A 143 3.03 -1.82 3.48
CA ALA A 143 4.09 -1.66 4.48
C ALA A 143 4.78 -0.29 4.30
N ASN A 144 5.32 -0.06 3.10
CA ASN A 144 5.84 1.24 2.70
C ASN A 144 4.68 2.21 2.38
N GLN A 145 4.66 3.38 3.02
CA GLN A 145 3.53 4.31 2.95
C GLN A 145 3.37 5.01 1.59
N GLU A 146 4.46 5.09 0.82
CA GLU A 146 4.52 5.75 -0.48
C GLU A 146 4.26 4.77 -1.63
N ALA A 147 4.25 3.47 -1.36
CA ALA A 147 3.92 2.43 -2.32
C ALA A 147 2.41 2.44 -2.64
N THR A 148 2.07 2.96 -3.81
CA THR A 148 0.69 3.27 -4.19
C THR A 148 0.44 3.09 -5.68
N ILE A 149 -0.82 2.88 -6.03
CA ILE A 149 -1.32 2.93 -7.40
C ILE A 149 -1.45 4.41 -7.79
N THR A 150 -0.67 4.85 -8.78
CA THR A 150 -0.62 6.26 -9.22
C THR A 150 -1.49 6.52 -10.43
N GLY A 151 -1.78 5.49 -11.23
CA GLY A 151 -2.63 5.60 -12.40
C GLY A 151 -3.45 4.34 -12.61
N ILE A 152 -4.76 4.53 -12.83
CA ILE A 152 -5.66 3.48 -13.31
C ILE A 152 -6.07 3.88 -14.70
N LYS A 153 -5.82 3.00 -15.66
CA LYS A 153 -6.28 3.21 -17.02
C LYS A 153 -7.72 2.68 -17.18
N SER A 154 -8.74 3.57 -17.14
CA SER A 154 -10.16 3.28 -17.45
C SER A 154 -10.92 4.53 -17.95
N LEU A 155 -11.87 4.42 -18.90
CA LEU A 155 -12.81 5.52 -19.21
C LEU A 155 -14.02 5.51 -18.26
N CYS A 156 -14.67 6.67 -18.22
CA CYS A 156 -16.06 6.83 -17.83
C CYS A 156 -16.93 6.66 -19.08
N GLN A 157 -17.91 5.76 -19.05
CA GLN A 157 -19.00 5.79 -20.02
C GLN A 157 -19.83 7.06 -19.82
N LYS A 158 -19.65 8.06 -20.69
CA LYS A 158 -20.64 9.10 -20.91
C LYS A 158 -21.75 8.48 -21.76
N ASN A 159 -22.81 8.02 -21.13
CA ASN A 159 -24.06 7.70 -21.82
C ASN A 159 -24.54 8.99 -22.51
N LYS A 160 -24.26 9.12 -23.80
CA LYS A 160 -24.90 10.11 -24.67
C LYS A 160 -26.28 9.58 -25.03
N THR A 161 -27.29 10.04 -24.30
CA THR A 161 -28.66 10.08 -24.81
C THR A 161 -28.99 11.54 -25.06
N ASP A 162 -29.05 11.93 -26.33
CA ASP A 162 -29.53 13.24 -26.78
C ASP A 162 -31.03 13.36 -26.48
N SER A 163 -31.42 14.22 -25.52
CA SER A 163 -32.46 15.25 -25.68
C SER A 163 -32.79 15.96 -24.35
N PRO A 164 -33.28 17.21 -24.39
CA PRO A 164 -33.03 18.19 -23.35
C PRO A 164 -34.21 18.34 -22.39
N GLN A 165 -34.06 17.97 -21.11
CA GLN A 165 -34.71 18.64 -19.96
C GLN A 165 -33.87 18.41 -18.69
N THR A 166 -33.38 19.51 -18.10
CA THR A 166 -32.99 19.56 -16.68
C THR A 166 -34.18 19.10 -15.83
N PRO A 167 -33.98 18.27 -14.78
CA PRO A 167 -33.49 18.82 -13.52
C PRO A 167 -32.48 17.92 -12.76
N GLN A 168 -31.46 18.58 -12.21
CA GLN A 168 -30.62 18.20 -11.06
C GLN A 168 -30.35 16.70 -10.84
N GLU A 169 -29.23 16.23 -11.39
CA GLU A 169 -28.59 15.00 -10.92
C GLU A 169 -27.66 15.34 -9.75
N LYS A 170 -27.98 14.79 -8.58
CA LYS A 170 -27.18 14.94 -7.36
C LYS A 170 -25.77 14.45 -7.62
N SER A 171 -24.83 15.38 -7.67
CA SER A 171 -23.42 15.06 -7.41
C SER A 171 -23.38 14.26 -6.11
N LEU A 172 -22.76 13.08 -6.12
CA LEU A 172 -22.26 12.51 -4.88
C LEU A 172 -21.28 13.54 -4.32
N LEU A 173 -21.73 14.27 -3.31
CA LEU A 173 -20.87 15.10 -2.49
C LEU A 173 -19.84 14.14 -1.89
N CYS A 174 -18.62 14.19 -2.39
CA CYS A 174 -17.46 13.88 -1.58
C CYS A 174 -17.44 14.93 -0.46
N ASN A 175 -18.24 14.71 0.59
CA ASN A 175 -18.01 15.38 1.84
C ASN A 175 -16.65 14.87 2.33
N PRO A 176 -15.60 15.71 2.41
CA PRO A 176 -14.43 15.31 3.15
C PRO A 176 -14.89 14.91 4.56
N PRO A 177 -14.35 13.83 5.15
CA PRO A 177 -14.66 13.51 6.53
C PRO A 177 -14.40 14.75 7.37
N SER A 178 -15.46 15.29 7.97
CA SER A 178 -15.34 16.35 8.96
C SER A 178 -14.52 15.79 10.10
N LEU A 179 -13.35 16.39 10.34
CA LEU A 179 -12.58 16.13 11.54
C LEU A 179 -13.35 16.68 12.74
N THR A 180 -14.28 15.89 13.28
CA THR A 180 -14.75 16.10 14.64
C THR A 180 -13.81 15.35 15.56
N ASN A 181 -12.61 15.91 15.78
CA ASN A 181 -11.98 15.70 17.08
C ASN A 181 -12.65 16.70 18.01
N PRO A 182 -13.54 16.29 18.94
CA PRO A 182 -13.74 17.11 20.11
C PRO A 182 -12.37 17.19 20.79
N ALA A 183 -11.84 18.41 20.90
CA ALA A 183 -10.74 18.71 21.79
C ALA A 183 -11.23 18.40 23.21
N ALA A 184 -11.13 17.14 23.62
CA ALA A 184 -11.25 16.78 25.03
C ALA A 184 -10.06 17.45 25.74
N PRO A 185 -10.29 18.28 26.76
CA PRO A 185 -9.21 18.80 27.57
C PRO A 185 -8.50 17.61 28.21
N VAL A 186 -7.17 17.59 28.10
CA VAL A 186 -6.31 16.68 28.85
C VAL A 186 -6.72 16.76 30.33
N PRO A 187 -7.11 15.66 31.00
CA PRO A 187 -7.30 15.71 32.44
C PRO A 187 -5.94 15.99 33.07
N LYS A 188 -5.84 17.08 33.85
CA LYS A 188 -4.71 17.29 34.75
C LYS A 188 -4.70 16.14 35.76
N VAL A 189 -3.92 15.11 35.49
CA VAL A 189 -3.63 14.07 36.49
C VAL A 189 -2.77 14.74 37.56
N GLY A 190 -3.37 14.88 38.74
CA GLY A 190 -2.71 15.37 39.94
C GLY A 190 -1.49 14.52 40.26
N GLY A 191 -0.47 15.18 40.82
CA GLY A 191 0.81 14.57 41.16
C GLY A 191 0.63 13.32 42.01
N VAL A 192 1.11 12.19 41.49
CA VAL A 192 1.30 10.99 42.29
C VAL A 192 2.62 11.17 43.03
N LYS A 193 2.55 11.28 44.36
CA LYS A 193 3.74 11.25 45.23
C LYS A 193 4.49 9.94 44.99
N LEU A 194 5.79 10.03 44.72
CA LEU A 194 6.69 8.88 44.86
C LEU A 194 6.56 8.36 46.30
N LEU A 195 6.10 7.11 46.44
CA LEU A 195 6.30 6.33 47.64
C LEU A 195 7.67 5.67 47.52
N ASP A 196 8.54 5.96 48.48
CA ASP A 196 9.88 5.39 48.58
C ASP A 196 9.82 3.85 48.65
N THR A 197 10.53 3.20 47.72
CA THR A 197 10.78 1.76 47.78
C THR A 197 11.86 1.44 48.81
N PRO A 198 11.65 0.49 49.74
CA PRO A 198 12.71 0.08 50.65
C PRO A 198 13.82 -0.66 49.89
N LYS A 199 15.08 -0.28 50.16
CA LYS A 199 16.30 -0.88 49.59
C LYS A 199 16.34 -2.38 49.84
N PHE A 200 16.33 -3.18 48.77
CA PHE A 200 16.56 -4.62 48.84
C PHE A 200 18.05 -4.88 49.11
N LYS A 201 18.37 -5.49 50.26
CA LYS A 201 19.74 -5.94 50.57
C LYS A 201 20.01 -7.24 49.81
N SER A 202 21.04 -7.23 48.98
CA SER A 202 21.62 -8.44 48.36
C SER A 202 22.38 -9.24 49.42
N THR A 203 21.85 -10.39 49.83
CA THR A 203 22.62 -11.46 50.47
C THR A 203 22.88 -12.57 49.45
N GLY A 204 24.14 -12.69 49.05
CA GLY A 204 24.60 -13.75 48.14
C GLY A 204 24.54 -15.12 48.80
N VAL A 205 24.10 -16.11 48.03
CA VAL A 205 24.17 -17.52 48.39
C VAL A 205 25.35 -18.14 47.63
N LYS A 206 26.31 -18.68 48.38
CA LYS A 206 27.43 -19.50 47.89
C LYS A 206 26.88 -20.91 47.66
N LEU A 207 26.99 -21.41 46.43
CA LEU A 207 26.82 -22.84 46.13
C LEU A 207 28.11 -23.58 46.49
N VAL A 208 27.96 -24.66 47.27
CA VAL A 208 28.94 -25.71 47.54
C VAL A 208 28.63 -26.88 46.62
#